data_AF-A0A7K9UHR6-F1
#
_entry.id   AF-A0A7K9UHR6-F1
#
_cell.length_a   1.000
_cell.length_b   1.000
_cell.length_c   1.000
_cell.angle_alpha   90.00
_cell.angle_beta   90.00
_cell.angle_gamma   90.00
#
_symmetry.space_group_name_H-M   'P 1'
#
loop_
_entity.id
_entity.type
_entity.pdbx_description
1 polymer ?
#
loop_
_entity_poly.entity_id
_entity_poly.type
_entity_poly.pdbx_seq_one_letter_code
_entity_poly.pdbx_strand_id
1 'polypeptide(L)' 'PQHKCGIQKSCPQNYFAFKIISGAANVVGPSICFNDMILMSSVKNNIGRGLNIALVNGTSGQLLKTNTFNMYSG' A
#
# COMPACT_ATOMS: atom_id res chain seq x y z
N PRO A 1 -13.33 -17.16 5.44
CA PRO A 1 -13.48 -15.71 5.68
C PRO A 1 -12.19 -14.98 5.29
N GLN A 2 -12.27 -13.94 4.46
CA GLN A 2 -11.09 -13.17 4.05
C GLN A 2 -10.79 -12.11 5.12
N HIS A 3 -9.58 -12.12 5.68
CA HIS A 3 -9.15 -11.08 6.64
C HIS A 3 -8.79 -9.78 5.91
N LYS A 4 -8.75 -8.66 6.63
CA LYS A 4 -8.42 -7.34 6.07
C LYS A 4 -7.15 -7.37 5.22
N CYS A 5 -7.17 -6.76 4.04
CA CYS A 5 -6.08 -6.80 3.05
C CYS A 5 -5.67 -8.21 2.58
N GLY A 6 -6.49 -9.24 2.84
CA GLY A 6 -6.19 -10.62 2.48
C GLY A 6 -4.97 -11.20 3.20
N ILE A 7 -4.72 -10.78 4.45
CA ILE A 7 -3.68 -11.38 5.30
C ILE A 7 -4.11 -12.77 5.79
N GLN A 8 -3.15 -13.63 6.16
CA GLN A 8 -3.43 -15.02 6.54
C GLN A 8 -4.12 -15.17 7.90
N LYS A 9 -3.89 -14.22 8.82
CA LYS A 9 -4.41 -14.23 10.19
C LYS A 9 -4.89 -12.83 10.56
N SER A 10 -6.00 -12.72 11.27
CA SER A 10 -6.48 -11.43 11.79
C SER A 10 -5.44 -10.77 12.70
N CYS A 11 -5.33 -9.44 12.60
CA CYS A 11 -4.60 -8.65 13.59
C CYS A 11 -5.36 -8.60 14.93
N PRO A 12 -4.65 -8.48 16.07
CA PRO A 12 -5.27 -8.20 17.37
C PRO A 12 -5.99 -6.85 17.40
N GLN A 13 -6.76 -6.62 18.47
CA GLN A 13 -7.38 -5.32 18.72
C GLN A 13 -6.32 -4.22 18.82
N ASN A 14 -6.63 -3.02 18.29
CA ASN A 14 -5.72 -1.86 18.24
C ASN A 14 -4.48 -2.01 17.33
N TYR A 15 -4.45 -3.01 16.45
CA TYR A 15 -3.45 -3.12 15.39
C TYR A 15 -4.06 -2.86 14.02
N PHE A 16 -3.31 -2.22 13.13
CA PHE A 16 -3.68 -2.06 11.72
C PHE A 16 -3.14 -3.23 10.89
N ALA A 17 -4.02 -3.83 10.09
CA ALA A 17 -3.62 -4.78 9.06
C ALA A 17 -3.01 -4.03 7.87
N PHE A 18 -1.94 -4.55 7.27
CA PHE A 18 -1.43 -4.05 6.00
C PHE A 18 -0.86 -5.17 5.14
N LYS A 19 -0.84 -4.94 3.83
CA LYS A 19 -0.18 -5.81 2.86
C LYS A 19 0.48 -4.95 1.81
N ILE A 20 1.79 -5.14 1.63
CA ILE A 20 2.59 -4.41 0.66
C ILE A 20 3.16 -5.44 -0.30
N ILE A 21 2.98 -5.19 -1.59
CA ILE A 21 3.45 -6.06 -2.67
C ILE A 21 4.24 -5.18 -3.64
N SER A 22 5.50 -5.53 -3.90
CA SER A 22 6.32 -4.84 -4.90
C SER A 22 5.77 -5.07 -6.31
N GLY A 23 6.20 -4.23 -7.26
CA GLY A 23 5.95 -4.51 -8.67
C GLY A 23 6.72 -5.75 -9.16
N ALA A 24 6.33 -6.25 -10.32
CA ALA A 24 7.07 -7.28 -11.06
C ALA A 24 7.62 -6.66 -12.35
N ALA A 25 8.95 -6.58 -12.42
CA ALA A 25 9.67 -5.88 -13.48
C ALA A 25 9.10 -4.45 -13.69
N ASN A 26 8.70 -4.12 -14.91
CA ASN A 26 8.07 -2.86 -15.31
C ASN A 26 6.63 -3.05 -15.82
N VAL A 27 6.07 -4.26 -15.71
CA VAL A 27 4.77 -4.64 -16.29
C VAL A 27 3.65 -4.65 -15.26
N VAL A 28 3.94 -5.10 -14.04
CA VAL A 28 2.98 -5.11 -12.93
C VAL A 28 3.46 -4.13 -11.89
N GLY A 29 2.65 -3.11 -11.63
CA GLY A 29 2.92 -2.12 -10.60
C GLY A 29 2.72 -2.65 -9.17
N PRO A 30 3.30 -1.99 -8.16
CA PRO A 30 3.14 -2.38 -6.76
C PRO A 30 1.71 -2.17 -6.27
N SER A 31 1.39 -2.77 -5.12
CA SER A 31 0.16 -2.47 -4.38
C SER A 31 0.41 -2.32 -2.88
N ILE A 32 -0.29 -1.35 -2.28
CA ILE A 32 -0.25 -1.07 -0.85
C ILE A 32 -1.70 -1.06 -0.34
N CYS A 33 -2.03 -2.02 0.51
CA CYS A 33 -3.28 -2.07 1.25
C CYS A 33 -3.03 -1.80 2.72
N PHE A 34 -3.86 -0.96 3.32
CA PHE A 34 -3.83 -0.62 4.74
C PHE A 34 -5.24 -0.62 5.31
N ASN A 35 -5.46 -1.41 6.36
CA ASN A 35 -6.71 -1.59 7.08
C ASN A 35 -7.91 -1.83 6.14
N ASP A 36 -7.74 -2.74 5.18
CA ASP A 36 -8.69 -3.13 4.13
C ASP A 36 -8.95 -2.08 3.04
N MET A 37 -8.22 -0.97 3.05
CA MET A 37 -8.26 0.06 2.01
C MET A 37 -7.03 -0.06 1.12
N ILE A 38 -7.23 -0.18 -0.20
CA ILE A 38 -6.14 -0.08 -1.16
C ILE A 38 -5.74 1.40 -1.30
N LEU A 39 -4.55 1.73 -0.79
CA LEU A 39 -3.98 3.08 -0.81
C LEU A 39 -3.29 3.37 -2.13
N MET A 40 -2.49 2.43 -2.63
CA MET A 40 -1.76 2.55 -3.90
C MET A 40 -1.92 1.26 -4.72
N SER A 41 -2.21 1.38 -6.01
CA SER A 41 -2.24 0.24 -6.95
C SER A 41 -2.26 0.71 -8.41
N SER A 42 -1.97 -0.19 -9.34
CA SER A 42 -2.13 0.06 -10.78
C SER A 42 -3.58 0.46 -11.14
N VAL A 43 -4.58 -0.18 -10.51
CA VAL A 43 -6.00 0.13 -10.73
C VAL A 43 -6.35 1.55 -10.30
N LYS A 44 -5.72 2.04 -9.22
CA LYS A 44 -5.88 3.43 -8.75
C LYS A 44 -5.06 4.45 -9.54
N ASN A 45 -4.21 4.00 -10.46
CA ASN A 45 -3.34 4.84 -11.28
C ASN A 45 -2.52 5.87 -10.47
N ASN A 46 -2.05 5.48 -9.29
CA ASN A 46 -1.31 6.36 -8.37
C ASN A 46 0.03 5.76 -7.93
N ILE A 47 0.65 4.99 -8.83
CA ILE A 47 1.93 4.30 -8.64
C ILE A 47 2.88 4.64 -9.79
N GLY A 48 4.18 4.42 -9.59
CA GLY A 48 5.19 4.67 -10.60
C GLY A 48 6.45 3.83 -10.43
N ARG A 49 7.39 4.00 -11.35
CA ARG A 49 8.73 3.42 -11.24
C ARG A 49 9.45 3.96 -10.01
N GLY A 50 10.22 3.11 -9.35
CA GLY A 50 11.02 3.49 -8.18
C GLY A 50 10.23 3.32 -6.88
N LEU A 51 10.36 4.28 -5.96
CA LEU A 51 9.78 4.20 -4.63
C LEU A 51 8.35 4.73 -4.63
N ASN A 52 7.45 3.96 -4.03
CA ASN A 52 6.04 4.30 -3.88
C ASN A 52 5.74 4.38 -2.38
N ILE A 53 5.28 5.54 -1.91
CA ILE A 53 5.16 5.84 -0.48
C ILE A 53 3.72 6.23 -0.15
N ALA A 54 3.14 5.58 0.86
CA ALA A 54 1.88 5.98 1.47
C ALA A 54 2.13 6.37 2.94
N LEU A 55 1.80 7.62 3.29
CA LEU A 55 1.88 8.16 4.64
C LEU A 55 0.50 8.09 5.28
N VAL A 56 0.43 7.47 6.46
CA VAL A 56 -0.80 7.32 7.25
C VAL A 56 -0.61 7.89 8.65
N ASN A 57 -1.71 8.33 9.27
CA ASN A 57 -1.72 8.71 10.67
C ASN A 57 -1.65 7.45 11.55
N GLY A 58 -0.66 7.38 12.45
CA GLY A 58 -0.42 6.19 13.29
C GLY A 58 -1.46 5.96 14.38
N THR A 59 -2.29 6.96 14.71
CA THR A 59 -3.34 6.86 15.73
C THR A 59 -4.69 6.55 15.10
N SER A 60 -5.09 7.31 14.07
CA SER A 60 -6.40 7.14 13.43
C SER A 60 -6.40 6.16 12.27
N GLY A 61 -5.23 5.84 11.72
CA GLY A 61 -5.10 5.04 10.49
C GLY A 61 -5.53 5.77 9.22
N GLN A 62 -5.79 7.08 9.27
CA GLN A 62 -6.20 7.86 8.10
C GLN A 62 -5.02 8.07 7.14
N LEU A 63 -5.29 7.96 5.83
CA LEU A 63 -4.33 8.31 4.79
C LEU A 63 -4.07 9.81 4.80
N LEU A 64 -2.79 10.20 4.89
CA LEU A 64 -2.35 11.60 4.84
C LEU A 64 -1.83 11.99 3.46
N LYS A 65 -1.00 11.13 2.85
CA LYS A 65 -0.41 11.43 1.54
C LYS A 65 0.05 10.17 0.82
N THR A 66 0.01 10.18 -0.50
CA THR A 66 0.72 9.21 -1.34
C THR A 66 1.65 9.94 -2.28
N ASN A 67 2.83 9.39 -2.55
CA ASN A 67 3.71 9.93 -3.59
C ASN A 67 4.59 8.85 -4.21
N THR A 68 5.14 9.14 -5.38
CA THR A 68 6.00 8.24 -6.14
C THR A 68 7.28 8.96 -6.53
N PHE A 69 8.43 8.30 -6.38
CA PHE A 69 9.73 8.86 -6.66
C PHE A 69 10.48 7.92 -7.62
N ASN A 70 10.78 8.41 -8.82
CA ASN A 70 11.55 7.67 -9.81
C ASN A 70 13.02 7.63 -9.40
N MET A 71 13.52 6.47 -9.00
CA MET A 71 14.92 6.30 -8.56
C MET A 71 15.90 5.97 -9.69
N TYR A 72 15.44 5.90 -10.94
CA TYR A 72 16.31 5.61 -12.09
C TYR A 72 16.77 6.88 -12.80
N SER A 73 15.89 7.86 -12.92
CA SER A 73 16.12 9.12 -13.66
C SER A 73 15.49 10.31 -12.94
N GLY A 74 15.53 10.26 -11.60
CA GLY A 74 14.87 11.23 -10.72
C GLY A 74 15.64 12.52 -10.55
#